data_AF-A0A6C0ALX2-F1
#
_entry.id   AF-A0A6C0ALX2-F1
#
_cell.length_a   1.000
_cell.length_b   1.000
_cell.length_c   1.000
_cell.angle_alpha   90.00
_cell.angle_beta   90.00
_cell.angle_gamma   90.00
#
_symmetry.space_group_name_H-M   'P 1'
#
loop_
_entity.id
_entity.type
_entity.pdbx_description
1 polymer ?
#
loop_
_entity_poly.entity_id
_entity_poly.type
_entity_poly.pdbx_seq_one_letter_code
_entity_poly.pdbx_strand_id
1 'polypeptide(L)'
;MKQLLINFVGAPSSGKSMMAALTFVKLKTDHNSSELIQEYAKQLVWDNKFEELANQWYVTKKQYDMIKAVYGKVDYVVTDSPLLIGLHYNRYHTDNVCNVEKTERMIVSKMEEFNNIYIFLKRNTNNPYETIGRIHNEEQSIEIEKNLKGLLDEFDLKYLEIESDVNNIDKIMEYIYSINF
;
A
#
# COMPACT_ATOMS: atom_id res chain seq x y z
N MET A 1 17.31 -16.42 2.02
CA MET A 1 15.96 -16.19 1.44
C MET A 1 15.80 -14.71 1.26
N LYS A 2 15.41 -14.28 0.06
CA LYS A 2 15.14 -12.87 -0.23
C LYS A 2 13.76 -12.59 0.37
N GLN A 3 13.66 -11.80 1.44
CA GLN A 3 12.37 -11.54 2.11
C GLN A 3 11.96 -10.10 1.81
N LEU A 4 11.12 -9.89 0.81
CA LEU A 4 10.77 -8.56 0.32
C LEU A 4 9.31 -8.23 0.58
N LEU A 5 9.05 -7.00 1.01
CA LEU A 5 7.72 -6.42 1.05
C LEU A 5 7.56 -5.46 -0.14
N ILE A 6 6.73 -5.85 -1.10
CA ILE A 6 6.39 -5.06 -2.28
C ILE A 6 5.14 -4.22 -1.95
N ASN A 7 5.35 -2.91 -1.88
CA ASN A 7 4.40 -1.91 -1.43
C ASN A 7 3.86 -1.14 -2.63
N PHE A 8 2.59 -1.36 -3.00
CA PHE A 8 1.91 -0.54 -3.99
C PHE A 8 1.32 0.71 -3.32
N VAL A 9 1.92 1.86 -3.62
CA VAL A 9 1.49 3.17 -3.13
C VAL A 9 0.68 3.85 -4.23
N GLY A 10 -0.42 4.50 -3.87
CA GLY A 10 -1.27 5.22 -4.81
C GLY A 10 -2.58 5.62 -4.17
N ALA A 11 -3.24 6.61 -4.74
CA ALA A 11 -4.50 7.12 -4.23
C ALA A 11 -5.66 6.13 -4.42
N PRO A 12 -6.84 6.39 -3.82
CA PRO A 12 -8.07 5.70 -4.20
C PRO A 12 -8.25 5.67 -5.74
N SER A 13 -8.78 4.56 -6.26
CA SER A 13 -9.01 4.33 -7.69
C SER A 13 -7.75 4.36 -8.58
N SER A 14 -6.54 4.32 -8.02
CA SER A 14 -5.29 4.29 -8.81
C SER A 14 -4.91 2.91 -9.37
N GLY A 15 -5.73 1.88 -9.20
CA GLY A 15 -5.47 0.53 -9.69
C GLY A 15 -4.52 -0.34 -8.83
N LYS A 16 -4.19 0.08 -7.60
CA LYS A 16 -3.30 -0.66 -6.69
C LYS A 16 -3.64 -2.13 -6.54
N SER A 17 -4.88 -2.45 -6.17
CA SER A 17 -5.30 -3.84 -5.93
C SER A 17 -5.15 -4.71 -7.17
N MET A 18 -5.42 -4.14 -8.36
CA MET A 18 -5.22 -4.83 -9.64
C MET A 18 -3.74 -5.09 -9.91
N MET A 19 -2.89 -4.06 -9.84
CA MET A 19 -1.46 -4.21 -10.10
C MET A 19 -0.77 -5.11 -9.08
N ALA A 20 -1.15 -5.03 -7.80
CA ALA A 20 -0.70 -5.92 -6.75
C ALA A 20 -1.07 -7.38 -7.03
N ALA A 21 -2.31 -7.63 -7.45
CA ALA A 21 -2.75 -8.98 -7.83
C ALA A 21 -2.00 -9.50 -9.08
N LEU A 22 -1.78 -8.67 -10.10
CA LEU A 22 -1.02 -9.05 -11.29
C LEU A 22 0.44 -9.39 -10.94
N THR A 23 1.09 -8.59 -10.10
CA THR A 23 2.44 -8.88 -9.60
C THR A 23 2.48 -10.16 -8.80
N PHE A 24 1.50 -10.40 -7.94
CA PHE A 24 1.39 -11.65 -7.19
C PHE A 24 1.25 -12.87 -8.12
N VAL A 25 0.35 -12.81 -9.11
CA VAL A 25 0.17 -13.87 -10.12
C VAL A 25 1.48 -14.12 -10.86
N LYS A 26 2.19 -13.07 -11.26
CA LYS A 26 3.45 -13.19 -11.98
C LYS A 26 4.54 -13.84 -11.13
N LEU A 27 4.67 -13.44 -9.86
CA LEU A 27 5.58 -14.07 -8.90
C LEU A 27 5.28 -15.57 -8.72
N LYS A 28 4.00 -15.95 -8.57
CA LYS A 28 3.58 -17.36 -8.45
C LYS A 28 3.86 -18.15 -9.73
N THR A 29 3.66 -17.54 -10.89
CA THR A 29 3.91 -18.15 -12.21
C THR A 29 5.39 -18.40 -12.42
N ASP A 30 6.24 -17.50 -11.93
CA ASP A 30 7.70 -17.64 -11.92
C ASP A 30 8.19 -18.57 -10.78
N HIS A 31 7.28 -19.31 -10.12
CA HIS A 31 7.56 -20.27 -9.04
C HIS A 31 8.17 -19.68 -7.75
N ASN A 32 8.03 -18.39 -7.50
CA ASN A 32 8.46 -17.78 -6.24
C ASN A 32 7.47 -18.05 -5.11
N SER A 33 7.97 -18.21 -3.88
CA SER A 33 7.12 -18.25 -2.68
C SER A 33 6.63 -16.84 -2.38
N SER A 34 5.31 -16.61 -2.49
CA SER A 34 4.73 -15.29 -2.30
C SER A 34 3.34 -15.30 -1.65
N GLU A 35 2.92 -14.16 -1.09
CA GLU A 35 1.56 -13.96 -0.55
C GLU A 35 1.04 -12.54 -0.88
N LEU A 36 -0.29 -12.40 -1.05
CA LEU A 36 -0.94 -11.11 -1.32
C LEU A 36 -1.75 -10.66 -0.10
N ILE A 37 -1.37 -9.54 0.49
CA ILE A 37 -2.03 -8.94 1.65
C ILE A 37 -2.87 -7.74 1.21
N GLN A 38 -4.18 -7.90 1.28
CA GLN A 38 -5.17 -6.89 0.93
C GLN A 38 -5.33 -5.81 2.02
N GLU A 39 -5.93 -4.69 1.64
CA GLU A 39 -6.27 -3.56 2.51
C GLU A 39 -7.29 -3.91 3.62
N TYR A 40 -6.89 -3.75 4.88
CA TYR A 40 -7.79 -3.92 6.02
C TYR A 40 -8.89 -2.85 6.11
N ALA A 41 -8.57 -1.60 5.79
CA ALA A 41 -9.54 -0.49 5.82
C ALA A 41 -10.76 -0.75 4.93
N LYS A 42 -10.55 -1.37 3.76
CA LYS A 42 -11.63 -1.73 2.84
C LYS A 42 -12.59 -2.77 3.46
N GLN A 43 -12.06 -3.72 4.24
CA GLN A 43 -12.90 -4.65 4.99
C GLN A 43 -13.78 -3.93 6.02
N LEU A 44 -13.25 -2.93 6.72
CA LEU A 44 -14.03 -2.14 7.69
C LEU A 44 -15.15 -1.35 6.99
N VAL A 45 -14.90 -0.82 5.80
CA VAL A 45 -15.93 -0.15 4.99
C VAL A 45 -17.04 -1.13 4.61
N TRP A 46 -16.70 -2.34 4.17
CA TRP A 46 -17.70 -3.38 3.88
C TRP A 46 -18.51 -3.79 5.11
N ASP A 47 -17.86 -3.86 6.27
CA ASP A 47 -18.48 -4.22 7.55
C ASP A 47 -19.28 -3.05 8.18
N ASN A 48 -19.25 -1.85 7.59
CA ASN A 48 -19.79 -0.61 8.18
C ASN A 48 -19.19 -0.26 9.57
N LYS A 49 -17.91 -0.59 9.78
CA LYS A 49 -17.14 -0.37 11.02
C LYS A 49 -16.39 0.95 11.00
N PHE A 50 -17.13 2.05 10.92
CA PHE A 50 -16.56 3.39 10.76
C PHE A 50 -15.86 3.90 12.03
N GLU A 51 -16.29 3.47 13.22
CA GLU A 51 -15.61 3.81 14.47
C GLU A 51 -14.21 3.19 14.53
N GLU A 52 -14.06 1.95 14.07
CA GLU A 52 -12.77 1.29 13.96
C GLU A 52 -11.92 1.89 12.84
N LEU A 53 -12.54 2.30 11.72
CA LEU A 53 -11.88 2.99 10.63
C LEU A 53 -11.29 4.32 11.09
N ALA A 54 -12.00 5.06 11.95
CA ALA A 54 -11.53 6.30 12.57
C ALA A 54 -10.32 6.10 13.51
N ASN A 55 -10.02 4.87 13.93
CA ASN A 55 -8.86 4.57 14.76
C ASN A 55 -7.65 4.18 13.89
N GLN A 56 -6.91 5.17 13.38
CA GLN A 56 -5.80 4.94 12.45
C GLN A 56 -4.62 4.14 13.03
N TRP A 57 -4.42 4.19 14.35
CA TRP A 57 -3.50 3.29 15.03
C TRP A 57 -3.95 1.83 14.89
N TYR A 58 -5.22 1.55 15.16
CA TYR A 58 -5.78 0.21 15.07
C TYR A 58 -5.76 -0.33 13.63
N VAL A 59 -6.22 0.48 12.67
CA VAL A 59 -6.23 0.12 11.24
C VAL A 59 -4.82 -0.23 10.78
N THR A 60 -3.85 0.64 11.04
CA THR A 60 -2.47 0.42 10.59
C THR A 60 -1.82 -0.74 11.32
N LYS A 61 -2.12 -0.93 12.61
CA LYS A 61 -1.62 -2.07 13.40
C LYS A 61 -2.14 -3.39 12.85
N LYS A 62 -3.41 -3.46 12.45
CA LYS A 62 -3.98 -4.67 11.82
C LYS A 62 -3.35 -4.96 10.47
N GLN A 63 -3.13 -3.93 9.64
CA GLN A 63 -2.40 -4.09 8.38
C GLN A 63 -0.97 -4.63 8.63
N TYR A 64 -0.25 -4.07 9.60
CA TYR A 64 1.07 -4.58 10.01
C TYR A 64 1.01 -6.04 10.45
N ASP A 65 0.03 -6.43 11.27
CA ASP A 65 -0.08 -7.81 11.76
C ASP A 65 -0.31 -8.82 10.63
N MET A 66 -1.13 -8.45 9.63
CA MET A 66 -1.35 -9.28 8.45
C MET A 66 -0.06 -9.46 7.64
N ILE A 67 0.71 -8.39 7.43
CA ILE A 67 2.02 -8.46 6.76
C ILE A 67 3.00 -9.31 7.58
N LYS A 68 3.14 -9.03 8.89
CA LYS A 68 4.10 -9.71 9.77
C LYS A 68 3.80 -11.20 9.92
N ALA A 69 2.54 -11.62 9.84
CA ALA A 69 2.15 -13.01 9.94
C ALA A 69 2.77 -13.90 8.84
N VAL A 70 3.06 -13.32 7.66
CA VAL A 70 3.60 -14.04 6.50
C VAL A 70 5.04 -13.65 6.18
N TYR A 71 5.48 -12.46 6.58
CA TYR A 71 6.85 -12.00 6.36
C TYR A 71 7.86 -12.95 7.03
N GLY A 72 8.88 -13.35 6.28
CA GLY A 72 9.87 -14.35 6.69
C GLY A 72 9.48 -15.81 6.47
N LYS A 73 8.23 -16.08 6.04
CA LYS A 73 7.75 -17.42 5.64
C LYS A 73 7.68 -17.60 4.13
N VAL A 74 7.71 -16.49 3.39
CA VAL A 74 7.69 -16.43 1.92
C VAL A 74 8.79 -15.48 1.45
N ASP A 75 9.19 -15.60 0.18
CA ASP A 75 10.21 -14.72 -0.40
C ASP A 75 9.63 -13.32 -0.69
N TYR A 76 8.36 -13.26 -1.11
CA TYR A 76 7.72 -11.99 -1.49
C TYR A 76 6.36 -11.82 -0.82
N VAL A 77 6.18 -10.72 -0.09
CA VAL A 77 4.87 -10.26 0.36
C VAL A 77 4.47 -9.09 -0.54
N VAL A 78 3.32 -9.17 -1.18
CA VAL A 78 2.76 -8.08 -2.00
C VAL A 78 1.60 -7.45 -1.25
N THR A 79 1.53 -6.12 -1.21
CA THR A 79 0.40 -5.41 -0.59
C THR A 79 -0.03 -4.18 -1.37
N ASP A 80 -1.34 -3.95 -1.42
CA ASP A 80 -1.97 -2.74 -1.97
C ASP A 80 -2.30 -1.68 -0.90
N SER A 81 -1.96 -1.96 0.36
CA SER A 81 -2.12 -1.06 1.49
C SER A 81 -0.84 -1.06 2.34
N PRO A 82 0.26 -0.48 1.83
CA PRO A 82 1.49 -0.38 2.58
C PRO A 82 1.32 0.51 3.81
N LEU A 83 2.15 0.29 4.84
CA LEU A 83 2.09 1.06 6.09
C LEU A 83 2.27 2.58 5.88
N LEU A 84 2.95 2.98 4.80
CA LEU A 84 3.04 4.37 4.36
C LEU A 84 1.66 5.03 4.13
N ILE A 85 0.67 4.29 3.61
CA ILE A 85 -0.70 4.79 3.47
C ILE A 85 -1.33 5.03 4.84
N GLY A 86 -0.98 4.21 5.84
CA GLY A 86 -1.34 4.44 7.24
C GLY A 86 -0.82 5.76 7.79
N LEU A 87 0.38 6.22 7.39
CA LEU A 87 0.90 7.55 7.77
C LEU A 87 0.00 8.66 7.23
N HIS A 88 -0.39 8.56 5.96
CA HIS A 88 -1.29 9.54 5.34
C HIS A 88 -2.60 9.64 6.13
N TYR A 89 -3.30 8.53 6.32
CA TYR A 89 -4.58 8.59 7.04
C TYR A 89 -4.41 8.96 8.52
N ASN A 90 -3.32 8.57 9.18
CA ASN A 90 -3.04 9.04 10.53
C ASN A 90 -2.91 10.58 10.61
N ARG A 91 -2.33 11.22 9.59
CA ARG A 91 -2.17 12.68 9.54
C ARG A 91 -3.43 13.43 9.09
N TYR A 92 -4.20 12.86 8.16
CA TYR A 92 -5.23 13.59 7.42
C TYR A 92 -6.66 13.06 7.55
N HIS A 93 -6.87 11.87 8.12
CA HIS A 93 -8.23 11.37 8.33
C HIS A 93 -8.95 12.26 9.35
N THR A 94 -10.02 12.92 8.91
CA THR A 94 -10.72 13.97 9.69
C THR A 94 -11.20 13.49 11.05
N ASP A 95 -11.66 12.25 11.10
CA ASP A 95 -12.21 11.65 12.33
C ASP A 95 -11.16 10.85 13.12
N ASN A 96 -9.86 11.02 12.85
CA ASN A 96 -8.84 10.23 13.53
C ASN A 96 -8.87 10.45 15.05
N VAL A 97 -9.22 9.41 15.80
CA VAL A 97 -9.32 9.48 17.27
C VAL A 97 -7.99 9.25 17.98
N CYS A 98 -6.93 8.95 17.24
CA CYS A 98 -5.63 8.55 17.79
C CYS A 98 -4.75 9.75 18.14
N ASN A 99 -3.77 9.52 19.01
CA ASN A 99 -2.64 10.43 19.14
C ASN A 99 -1.77 10.33 17.88
N VAL A 100 -1.87 11.33 16.99
CA VAL A 100 -1.22 11.35 15.68
C VAL A 100 0.29 11.13 15.79
N GLU A 101 0.97 11.86 16.67
CA GLU A 101 2.43 11.81 16.83
C GLU A 101 2.92 10.44 17.33
N LYS A 102 2.22 9.86 18.31
CA LYS A 102 2.54 8.53 18.84
C LYS A 102 2.29 7.43 17.80
N THR A 103 1.20 7.55 17.05
CA THR A 103 0.87 6.60 15.99
C THR A 103 1.87 6.68 14.85
N GLU A 104 2.26 7.88 14.44
CA GLU A 104 3.27 8.11 13.40
C GLU A 104 4.60 7.45 13.75
N ARG A 105 5.14 7.69 14.95
CA ARG A 105 6.36 7.03 15.43
C ARG A 105 6.25 5.51 15.38
N MET A 106 5.09 4.95 15.75
CA MET A 106 4.84 3.52 15.67
C MET A 106 4.92 3.05 14.22
N ILE A 107 4.23 3.72 13.29
CA ILE A 107 4.18 3.32 11.88
C ILE A 107 5.57 3.35 11.26
N VAL A 108 6.33 4.44 11.45
CA VAL A 108 7.71 4.58 10.93
C VAL A 108 8.59 3.46 11.47
N SER A 109 8.59 3.23 12.79
CA SER A 109 9.36 2.14 13.41
C SER A 109 8.97 0.76 12.86
N LYS A 110 7.71 0.54 12.49
CA LYS A 110 7.25 -0.73 11.90
C LYS A 110 7.64 -0.87 10.44
N MET A 111 7.66 0.21 9.67
CA MET A 111 8.13 0.20 8.28
C MET A 111 9.59 -0.25 8.18
N GLU A 112 10.43 0.19 9.11
CA GLU A 112 11.87 -0.15 9.18
C GLU A 112 12.15 -1.64 9.45
N GLU A 113 11.15 -2.43 9.85
CA GLU A 113 11.31 -3.87 10.10
C GLU A 113 11.37 -4.72 8.82
N PHE A 114 11.15 -4.13 7.64
CA PHE A 114 11.00 -4.84 6.38
C PHE A 114 11.99 -4.38 5.31
N ASN A 115 12.39 -5.31 4.44
CA ASN A 115 13.05 -4.96 3.17
C ASN A 115 11.99 -4.48 2.17
N ASN A 116 11.75 -3.18 2.16
CA ASN A 116 10.67 -2.56 1.39
C ASN A 116 11.08 -2.28 -0.06
N ILE A 117 10.22 -2.65 -1.00
CA ILE A 117 10.22 -2.16 -2.38
C ILE A 117 8.98 -1.32 -2.55
N TYR A 118 9.12 -0.04 -2.92
CA TYR A 118 7.98 0.84 -3.17
C TYR A 118 7.73 1.01 -4.66
N ILE A 119 6.46 0.88 -5.04
CA ILE A 119 5.97 1.15 -6.39
C ILE A 119 4.88 2.21 -6.26
N PHE A 120 5.15 3.41 -6.75
CA PHE A 120 4.19 4.49 -6.80
C PHE A 120 3.40 4.42 -8.11
N LEU A 121 2.10 4.16 -8.00
CA LEU A 121 1.19 4.05 -9.13
C LEU A 121 0.49 5.38 -9.40
N LYS A 122 0.77 5.93 -10.58
CA LYS A 122 -0.07 7.00 -11.14
C LYS A 122 -1.36 6.40 -11.67
N ARG A 123 -2.49 7.04 -11.37
CA ARG A 123 -3.77 6.65 -11.94
C ARG A 123 -3.74 6.80 -13.47
N ASN A 124 -4.17 5.76 -14.17
CA ASN A 124 -4.48 5.84 -15.59
C ASN A 124 -5.85 6.52 -15.77
N THR A 125 -5.85 7.74 -16.30
CA THR A 125 -7.06 8.57 -16.46
C THR A 125 -8.01 8.07 -17.54
N ASN A 126 -7.60 7.11 -18.37
CA ASN A 126 -8.49 6.43 -19.31
C ASN A 126 -9.49 5.50 -18.61
N ASN A 127 -9.25 5.15 -17.34
CA ASN A 127 -10.16 4.35 -16.54
C ASN A 127 -11.12 5.25 -15.73
N PRO A 128 -12.42 4.90 -15.67
CA PRO A 128 -13.38 5.64 -14.87
C PRO A 128 -13.00 5.59 -13.39
N TYR A 129 -13.34 6.67 -12.66
CA TYR A 129 -13.16 6.68 -11.21
C TYR A 129 -14.12 5.68 -10.56
N GLU A 130 -13.56 4.70 -9.85
CA GLU A 130 -14.35 3.70 -9.13
C GLU A 130 -14.74 4.23 -7.75
N THR A 131 -16.04 4.25 -7.43
CA THR A 131 -16.56 4.73 -6.13
C THR A 131 -16.93 3.60 -5.16
N ILE A 132 -17.08 2.37 -5.65
CA ILE A 132 -17.57 1.23 -4.86
C ILE A 132 -16.54 0.85 -3.79
N GLY A 133 -16.98 0.73 -2.54
CA GLY A 133 -16.13 0.38 -1.39
C GLY A 133 -15.12 1.48 -1.04
N ARG A 134 -15.42 2.74 -1.36
CA ARG A 134 -14.55 3.90 -1.09
C ARG A 134 -15.35 5.03 -0.45
N ILE A 135 -14.64 5.83 0.36
CA ILE A 135 -15.18 7.01 1.04
C ILE A 135 -14.73 8.34 0.39
N HIS A 136 -13.81 8.28 -0.58
CA HIS A 136 -13.21 9.46 -1.21
C HIS A 136 -13.75 9.68 -2.64
N ASN A 137 -13.92 10.94 -3.02
CA ASN A 137 -14.21 11.36 -4.39
C ASN A 137 -12.91 11.57 -5.21
N GLU A 138 -13.07 11.91 -6.49
CA GLU A 138 -11.95 12.09 -7.41
C GLU A 138 -11.01 13.26 -7.03
N GLU A 139 -11.56 14.38 -6.60
CA GLU A 139 -10.77 15.56 -6.18
C GLU A 139 -9.92 15.23 -4.94
N GLN A 140 -10.52 14.59 -3.94
CA GLN A 140 -9.81 14.09 -2.76
C GLN A 140 -8.73 13.10 -3.15
N SER A 141 -9.01 12.22 -4.12
CA SER A 141 -8.02 11.25 -4.60
C SER A 141 -6.79 11.92 -5.22
N ILE A 142 -6.95 13.04 -5.93
CA ILE A 142 -5.82 13.80 -6.49
C ILE A 142 -4.95 14.39 -5.37
N GLU A 143 -5.58 14.93 -4.33
CA GLU A 143 -4.86 15.45 -3.16
C GLU A 143 -4.12 14.35 -2.39
N ILE A 144 -4.78 13.20 -2.19
CA ILE A 144 -4.17 12.02 -1.57
C ILE A 144 -2.97 11.54 -2.38
N GLU A 145 -3.04 11.53 -3.72
CA GLU A 145 -1.92 11.14 -4.58
C GLU A 145 -0.69 12.02 -4.34
N LYS A 146 -0.90 13.34 -4.31
CA LYS A 146 0.16 14.31 -4.01
C LYS A 146 0.75 14.10 -2.62
N ASN A 147 -0.09 13.89 -1.62
CA ASN A 147 0.34 13.68 -0.23
C ASN A 147 1.14 12.38 -0.07
N LEU A 148 0.71 11.30 -0.72
CA LEU A 148 1.43 10.02 -0.70
C LEU A 148 2.80 10.11 -1.38
N LYS A 149 2.90 10.84 -2.49
CA LYS A 149 4.19 11.12 -3.12
C LYS A 149 5.08 11.97 -2.21
N GLY A 150 4.52 13.00 -1.59
CA GLY A 150 5.22 13.82 -0.60
C GLY A 150 5.76 13.00 0.58
N LEU A 151 5.02 11.99 1.06
CA LEU A 151 5.51 11.08 2.09
C LEU A 151 6.68 10.21 1.62
N LEU A 152 6.66 9.70 0.39
CA LEU A 152 7.81 8.96 -0.16
C LEU A 152 9.07 9.83 -0.15
N ASP A 153 8.93 11.09 -0.58
CA ASP A 153 10.04 12.04 -0.64
C ASP A 153 10.49 12.50 0.76
N GLU A 154 9.55 12.74 1.69
CA GLU A 154 9.81 13.15 3.08
C GLU A 154 10.66 12.11 3.83
N PHE A 155 10.38 10.83 3.62
CA PHE A 155 11.07 9.71 4.26
C PHE A 155 12.27 9.18 3.44
N ASP A 156 12.67 9.88 2.37
CA ASP A 156 13.78 9.49 1.46
C ASP A 156 13.66 8.04 0.97
N LEU A 157 12.44 7.62 0.65
CA LEU A 157 12.15 6.26 0.20
C LEU A 157 12.36 6.17 -1.30
N LYS A 158 13.18 5.21 -1.76
CA LYS A 158 13.31 4.91 -3.18
C LYS A 158 12.06 4.19 -3.69
N TYR A 159 11.51 4.65 -4.80
CA TYR A 159 10.35 4.03 -5.44
C TYR A 159 10.49 3.98 -6.96
N LEU A 160 9.83 2.99 -7.57
CA LEU A 160 9.51 3.00 -8.98
C LEU A 160 8.21 3.78 -9.19
N GLU A 161 8.27 4.87 -9.95
CA GLU A 161 7.09 5.60 -10.40
C GLU A 161 6.62 5.04 -11.74
N ILE A 162 5.37 4.58 -11.82
CA ILE A 162 4.83 3.96 -13.03
C ILE A 162 3.32 4.18 -13.15
N GLU A 163 2.79 4.20 -14.38
CA GLU A 163 1.35 4.27 -14.61
C GLU A 163 0.69 2.91 -14.34
N SER A 164 -0.50 2.94 -13.73
CA SER A 164 -1.32 1.75 -13.52
C SER A 164 -1.93 1.25 -14.83
N ASP A 165 -1.12 0.54 -15.60
CA ASP A 165 -1.49 -0.16 -16.82
C ASP A 165 -0.96 -1.61 -16.74
N VAL A 166 -1.78 -2.57 -17.14
CA VAL A 166 -1.41 -3.99 -17.21
C VAL A 166 -0.18 -4.23 -18.09
N ASN A 167 0.04 -3.40 -19.10
CA ASN A 167 1.20 -3.46 -19.99
C ASN A 167 2.52 -3.11 -19.29
N ASN A 168 2.45 -2.50 -18.10
CA ASN A 168 3.63 -2.14 -17.30
C ASN A 168 4.04 -3.25 -16.32
N ILE A 169 3.37 -4.41 -16.31
CA ILE A 169 3.67 -5.49 -15.37
C ILE A 169 5.10 -6.02 -15.50
N ASP A 170 5.61 -6.17 -16.73
CA ASP A 170 6.96 -6.71 -16.95
C ASP A 170 8.03 -5.75 -16.40
N LYS A 171 7.85 -4.43 -16.57
CA LYS A 171 8.75 -3.41 -15.99
C LYS A 171 8.75 -3.45 -14.46
N ILE A 172 7.59 -3.69 -13.84
CA ILE A 172 7.48 -3.86 -12.39
C ILE A 172 8.29 -5.08 -11.94
N MET A 173 8.17 -6.20 -12.65
CA MET A 173 8.92 -7.43 -12.32
C MET A 173 10.43 -7.25 -12.51
N GLU A 174 10.86 -6.62 -13.61
CA GLU A 174 12.26 -6.26 -13.84
C GLU A 174 12.83 -5.43 -12.69
N TYR A 175 12.08 -4.41 -12.24
CA TYR A 175 12.47 -3.60 -11.08
C TYR A 175 12.59 -4.43 -9.80
N ILE A 176 11.59 -5.25 -9.47
CA ILE A 176 11.60 -6.11 -8.28
C ILE A 176 12.80 -7.08 -8.29
N TYR A 177 13.12 -7.68 -9.44
CA TYR A 177 14.24 -8.61 -9.56
C TYR A 177 15.60 -7.91 -9.57
N SER A 178 15.67 -6.65 -10.01
CA SER A 178 16.91 -5.85 -10.01
C SER A 178 17.42 -5.49 -8.61
N ILE A 179 16.53 -5.43 -7.62
CA ILE A 179 16.87 -4.97 -6.27
C ILE A 179 17.53 -6.11 -5.48
N ASN A 180 18.71 -5.85 -4.93
CA ASN A 180 19.43 -6.74 -4.02
C ASN A 180 19.48 -6.10 -2.63
N PHE A 181 19.11 -6.88 -1.60
CA PHE A 181 19.20 -6.51 -0.18
C PHE A 181 20.27 -7.34 0.50
#